data_AF-A0A7J0ADA5-F1
#
_entry.id   AF-A0A7J0ADA5-F1
#
_cell.length_a   1.000
_cell.length_b   1.000
_cell.length_c   1.000
_cell.angle_alpha   90.00
_cell.angle_beta   90.00
_cell.angle_gamma   90.00
#
_symmetry.space_group_name_H-M   'P 1'
#
loop_
_entity.id
_entity.type
_entity.pdbx_description
1 polymer ?
#
loop_
_entity_poly.entity_id
_entity_poly.type
_entity_poly.pdbx_seq_one_letter_code
_entity_poly.pdbx_strand_id
1 'polypeptide(L)'
;MELKETEKRLLEAVSHIVENDGFTKIGVNRIANQAGCDKVLIYRYFGGLDGLLVEWAKRHDYYSFAYSEFIDTIKRAKDGNIKQIVKDVFMCQLNYLKDNVIMQELLVWELSGHSSFKGIIEERERIGYKLQEELNKFLDRDSDNNMSIAIIISAINYIVLFTRQYHKINGIDFSNPEAWERMEAMISKYVDFIFDNNNL
;
A
#
# COMPACT_ATOMS: atom_id res chain seq x y z
N MET A 1 22.27 1.03 0.69
CA MET A 1 23.21 0.75 -0.41
C MET A 1 22.84 1.68 -1.54
N GLU A 2 23.77 2.49 -2.03
CA GLU A 2 23.50 3.43 -3.11
C GLU A 2 23.33 2.66 -4.43
N LEU A 3 22.22 2.90 -5.15
CA LEU A 3 21.95 2.20 -6.40
C LEU A 3 22.88 2.68 -7.50
N LYS A 4 23.25 1.75 -8.39
CA LYS A 4 23.97 2.12 -9.61
C LYS A 4 23.05 2.95 -10.52
N GLU A 5 23.64 3.83 -11.31
CA GLU A 5 22.90 4.69 -12.23
C GLU A 5 21.98 3.90 -13.17
N THR A 6 22.43 2.74 -13.65
CA THR A 6 21.61 1.86 -14.49
C THR A 6 20.45 1.21 -13.74
N GLU A 7 20.59 0.93 -12.44
CA GLU A 7 19.50 0.42 -11.60
C GLU A 7 18.42 1.50 -11.41
N LYS A 8 18.83 2.76 -11.20
CA LYS A 8 17.90 3.90 -11.13
C LYS A 8 17.11 4.08 -12.43
N ARG A 9 17.80 4.10 -13.57
CA ARG A 9 17.18 4.21 -14.90
C ARG A 9 16.15 3.10 -15.18
N LEU A 10 16.44 1.87 -14.76
CA LEU A 10 15.51 0.75 -14.91
C LEU A 10 14.23 0.94 -14.08
N LEU A 11 14.36 1.49 -12.87
CA LEU A 11 13.24 1.74 -11.97
C LEU A 11 12.41 2.95 -12.43
N GLU A 12 13.07 4.01 -12.92
CA GLU A 12 12.41 5.15 -13.55
C GLU A 12 11.67 4.75 -14.83
N ALA A 13 12.23 3.83 -15.62
CA ALA A 13 11.56 3.29 -16.79
C ALA A 13 10.27 2.53 -16.43
N VAL A 14 10.24 1.84 -15.28
CA VAL A 14 9.00 1.22 -14.76
C VAL A 14 7.97 2.32 -14.45
N SER A 15 8.34 3.34 -13.67
CA SER A 15 7.42 4.45 -13.35
C SER A 15 6.86 5.11 -14.61
N HIS A 16 7.72 5.43 -15.58
CA HIS A 16 7.29 6.05 -16.83
C HIS A 16 6.30 5.19 -17.61
N ILE A 17 6.53 3.87 -17.70
CA ILE A 17 5.60 2.96 -18.39
C ILE A 17 4.27 2.88 -17.63
N VAL A 18 4.30 2.80 -16.30
CA VAL A 18 3.10 2.74 -15.46
C VAL A 18 2.26 4.00 -15.62
N GLU A 19 2.87 5.18 -15.54
CA GLU A 19 2.20 6.47 -15.61
C GLU A 19 1.53 6.70 -16.98
N ASN A 20 2.15 6.25 -18.07
CA ASN A 20 1.68 6.54 -19.43
C ASN A 20 0.83 5.43 -20.03
N ASP A 21 1.13 4.17 -19.74
CA ASP A 21 0.55 3.01 -20.41
C ASP A 21 -0.18 2.04 -19.46
N GLY A 22 -0.07 2.27 -18.15
CA GLY A 22 -0.54 1.35 -17.11
C GLY A 22 0.28 0.07 -17.02
N PHE A 23 0.02 -0.71 -15.97
CA PHE A 23 0.79 -1.91 -15.65
C PHE A 23 0.65 -3.05 -16.68
N THR A 24 -0.42 -3.06 -17.49
CA THR A 24 -0.65 -4.11 -18.51
C THR A 24 0.40 -4.15 -19.61
N LYS A 25 1.17 -3.07 -19.80
CA LYS A 25 2.24 -2.98 -20.80
C LYS A 25 3.63 -3.26 -20.24
N ILE A 26 3.74 -3.55 -18.95
CA ILE A 26 5.02 -3.89 -18.34
C ILE A 26 5.59 -5.17 -18.94
N GLY A 27 6.88 -5.13 -19.26
CA GLY A 27 7.61 -6.30 -19.72
C GLY A 27 9.10 -6.00 -19.85
N VAL A 28 9.92 -7.05 -19.71
CA VAL A 28 11.38 -6.97 -19.70
C VAL A 28 11.94 -6.16 -20.88
N ASN A 29 11.48 -6.45 -22.10
CA ASN A 29 11.96 -5.75 -23.29
C ASN A 29 11.54 -4.27 -23.33
N ARG A 30 10.30 -3.96 -22.91
CA ARG A 30 9.79 -2.58 -22.92
C ARG A 30 10.57 -1.73 -21.92
N ILE A 31 10.78 -2.25 -20.71
CA ILE A 31 11.56 -1.57 -19.67
C ILE A 31 12.99 -1.36 -20.13
N ALA A 32 13.66 -2.39 -20.66
CA ALA A 32 15.05 -2.27 -21.13
C ALA A 32 15.19 -1.22 -22.23
N ASN A 33 14.26 -1.19 -23.18
CA ASN A 33 14.23 -0.19 -24.25
C ASN A 33 13.98 1.22 -23.70
N GLN A 34 12.99 1.40 -22.81
CA GLN A 34 12.70 2.68 -22.17
C GLN A 34 13.90 3.18 -21.34
N ALA A 35 14.56 2.28 -20.62
CA ALA A 35 15.73 2.59 -19.83
C ALA A 35 16.99 2.81 -20.68
N GLY A 36 16.98 2.46 -21.98
CA GLY A 36 18.14 2.56 -22.87
C GLY A 36 19.30 1.65 -22.47
N CYS A 37 19.02 0.42 -22.04
CA CYS A 37 20.03 -0.56 -21.65
C CYS A 37 19.70 -1.99 -22.11
N ASP A 38 20.66 -2.90 -22.01
CA ASP A 38 20.44 -4.31 -22.33
C ASP A 38 19.55 -4.99 -21.26
N LYS A 39 18.57 -5.79 -21.71
CA LYS A 39 17.66 -6.54 -20.83
C LYS A 39 18.36 -7.50 -19.86
N VAL A 40 19.56 -7.97 -20.19
CA VAL A 40 20.38 -8.82 -19.30
C VAL A 40 20.65 -8.10 -17.97
N LEU A 41 20.70 -6.77 -17.95
CA LEU A 41 20.91 -6.00 -16.72
C LEU A 41 19.73 -6.11 -15.75
N ILE A 42 18.50 -6.33 -16.23
CA ILE A 42 17.34 -6.58 -15.36
C ILE A 42 17.56 -7.88 -14.58
N TYR A 43 17.96 -8.96 -15.26
CA TYR A 43 18.28 -10.23 -14.61
C TYR A 43 19.48 -10.12 -13.68
N ARG A 44 20.52 -9.38 -14.10
CA ARG A 44 21.75 -9.20 -13.33
C ARG A 44 21.52 -8.43 -12.02
N TYR A 45 20.74 -7.35 -12.05
CA TYR A 45 20.57 -6.48 -10.89
C TYR A 45 19.38 -6.86 -10.03
N PHE A 46 18.32 -7.43 -10.62
CA PHE A 46 17.06 -7.65 -9.93
C PHE A 46 16.61 -9.12 -9.95
N GLY A 47 17.37 -10.03 -10.57
CA GLY A 47 16.99 -11.45 -10.66
C GLY A 47 15.82 -11.74 -11.61
N GLY A 48 15.34 -10.72 -12.34
CA GLY A 48 14.23 -10.85 -13.28
C GLY A 48 13.24 -9.69 -13.17
N LEU A 49 12.11 -9.81 -13.87
CA LEU A 49 11.06 -8.80 -13.87
C LEU A 49 10.44 -8.67 -12.47
N ASP A 50 10.10 -9.79 -11.82
CA ASP A 50 9.43 -9.77 -10.52
C ASP A 50 10.27 -9.05 -9.46
N GLY A 51 11.58 -9.34 -9.38
CA GLY A 51 12.46 -8.65 -8.44
C GLY A 51 12.63 -7.17 -8.75
N LEU A 52 12.61 -6.77 -10.04
CA LEU A 52 12.63 -5.35 -10.42
C LEU A 52 11.37 -4.65 -9.94
N LEU A 53 10.21 -5.26 -10.12
CA LEU A 53 8.92 -4.71 -9.71
C LEU A 53 8.80 -4.65 -8.18
N VAL A 54 9.38 -5.61 -7.45
CA VAL A 54 9.47 -5.54 -5.97
C VAL A 54 10.35 -4.38 -5.53
N GLU A 55 11.53 -4.20 -6.12
CA GLU A 55 12.42 -3.08 -5.77
C GLU A 55 11.84 -1.71 -6.14
N TRP A 56 11.05 -1.66 -7.22
CA TRP A 56 10.26 -0.49 -7.59
C TRP A 56 9.15 -0.24 -6.56
N ALA A 57 8.37 -1.28 -6.22
CA ALA A 57 7.27 -1.19 -5.26
C ALA A 57 7.77 -0.68 -3.91
N LYS A 58 8.94 -1.11 -3.41
CA LYS A 58 9.51 -0.59 -2.15
C LYS A 58 9.62 0.94 -2.05
N ARG A 59 9.57 1.68 -3.17
CA ARG A 59 9.63 3.15 -3.21
C ARG A 59 8.29 3.83 -3.52
N HIS A 60 7.36 3.10 -4.13
CA HIS A 60 6.10 3.64 -4.65
C HIS A 60 4.86 2.99 -4.01
N ASP A 61 5.04 1.89 -3.29
CA ASP A 61 4.01 1.13 -2.60
C ASP A 61 3.94 1.56 -1.13
N TYR A 62 2.81 2.18 -0.77
CA TYR A 62 2.51 2.60 0.59
C TYR A 62 2.80 1.52 1.63
N TYR A 63 2.34 0.30 1.38
CA TYR A 63 2.46 -0.81 2.32
C TYR A 63 3.91 -1.23 2.57
N SER A 64 4.80 -1.04 1.58
CA SER A 64 6.19 -1.45 1.71
C SER A 64 7.00 -0.48 2.57
N PHE A 65 6.84 0.84 2.35
CA PHE A 65 7.61 1.83 3.11
C PHE A 65 6.93 2.22 4.43
N ALA A 66 5.62 2.47 4.43
CA ALA A 66 4.94 3.05 5.59
C ALA A 66 4.85 2.03 6.73
N TYR A 67 4.58 0.76 6.43
CA TYR A 67 4.53 -0.28 7.47
C TYR A 67 5.86 -0.47 8.18
N SER A 68 6.98 -0.32 7.47
CA SER A 68 8.31 -0.38 8.08
C SER A 68 8.49 0.75 9.12
N GLU A 69 8.07 1.97 8.79
CA GLU A 69 8.11 3.12 9.71
C GLU A 69 7.15 2.94 10.90
N PHE A 70 5.96 2.38 10.66
CA PHE A 70 4.99 2.12 11.72
C PHE A 70 5.45 1.04 12.69
N ILE A 71 6.12 -0.01 12.21
CA ILE A 71 6.74 -1.03 13.06
C ILE A 71 7.69 -0.38 14.08
N ASP A 72 8.57 0.51 13.62
CA ASP A 72 9.51 1.21 14.50
C ASP A 72 8.81 2.19 15.45
N THR A 73 7.68 2.74 15.04
CA THR A 73 6.86 3.63 15.88
C THR A 73 6.16 2.85 16.98
N ILE A 74 5.56 1.69 16.68
CA ILE A 74 4.91 0.80 17.65
C ILE A 74 5.91 0.29 18.68
N LYS A 75 7.11 -0.14 18.25
CA LYS A 75 8.17 -0.62 19.16
C LYS A 75 8.62 0.44 20.17
N ARG A 76 8.47 1.72 19.85
CA ARG A 76 8.80 2.86 20.73
C ARG A 76 7.59 3.38 21.52
N ALA A 77 6.39 2.90 21.21
CA ALA A 77 5.16 3.37 21.83
C ALA A 77 5.01 2.83 23.25
N LYS A 78 4.27 3.58 24.07
CA LYS A 78 3.73 3.12 25.35
C LYS A 78 2.27 2.69 25.13
N ASP A 79 1.76 1.75 25.92
CA ASP A 79 0.47 1.06 25.71
C ASP A 79 -0.71 1.99 25.34
N GLY A 80 -0.82 3.18 25.92
CA GLY A 80 -1.88 4.15 25.60
C GLY A 80 -1.82 4.81 24.21
N ASN A 81 -0.70 4.73 23.50
CA ASN A 81 -0.51 5.40 22.21
C ASN A 81 -0.86 4.53 21.00
N ILE A 82 -1.04 3.22 21.18
CA ILE A 82 -1.22 2.27 20.06
C ILE A 82 -2.49 2.57 19.27
N LYS A 83 -3.59 2.89 19.97
CA LYS A 83 -4.85 3.27 19.33
C LYS A 83 -4.69 4.47 18.41
N GLN A 84 -3.96 5.49 18.84
CA GLN A 84 -3.70 6.67 18.02
C GLN A 84 -2.79 6.33 16.84
N ILE A 85 -1.76 5.52 17.04
CA ILE A 85 -0.87 5.07 15.96
C ILE A 85 -1.66 4.35 14.86
N VAL A 86 -2.58 3.45 15.21
CA VAL A 86 -3.42 2.75 14.23
C VAL A 86 -4.32 3.71 13.46
N LYS A 87 -4.91 4.72 14.13
CA LYS A 87 -5.66 5.77 13.45
C LYS A 87 -4.78 6.53 12.46
N ASP A 88 -3.59 6.94 12.89
CA ASP A 88 -2.64 7.69 12.05
C ASP A 88 -2.20 6.87 10.84
N VAL A 89 -1.99 5.56 10.98
CA VAL A 89 -1.72 4.63 9.87
C VAL A 89 -2.83 4.69 8.84
N PHE A 90 -4.10 4.53 9.26
CA PHE A 90 -5.22 4.56 8.32
C PHE A 90 -5.43 5.94 7.66
N MET A 91 -5.20 7.03 8.40
CA MET A 91 -5.28 8.38 7.82
C MET A 91 -4.18 8.59 6.79
N CYS A 92 -2.96 8.13 7.08
CA CYS A 92 -1.84 8.18 6.16
C CYS A 92 -2.11 7.33 4.91
N GLN A 93 -2.68 6.12 5.06
CA GLN A 93 -3.09 5.27 3.95
C GLN A 93 -4.12 5.99 3.06
N LEU A 94 -5.18 6.53 3.65
CA LEU A 94 -6.25 7.20 2.91
C LEU A 94 -5.72 8.39 2.12
N ASN A 95 -4.94 9.26 2.75
CA ASN A 95 -4.41 10.46 2.09
C ASN A 95 -3.39 10.10 1.01
N TYR A 96 -2.48 9.17 1.30
CA TYR A 96 -1.52 8.71 0.31
C TYR A 96 -2.22 8.13 -0.93
N LEU A 97 -3.25 7.30 -0.73
CA LEU A 97 -4.00 6.71 -1.83
C LEU A 97 -4.78 7.74 -2.64
N LYS A 98 -5.41 8.72 -1.99
CA LYS A 98 -6.17 9.78 -2.69
C LYS A 98 -5.28 10.61 -3.61
N ASP A 99 -4.08 10.92 -3.16
CA ASP A 99 -3.18 11.86 -3.86
C ASP A 99 -2.20 11.17 -4.82
N ASN A 100 -2.06 9.84 -4.74
CA ASN A 100 -1.10 9.10 -5.53
C ASN A 100 -1.75 8.20 -6.60
N VAL A 101 -1.79 8.70 -7.83
CA VAL A 101 -2.32 7.98 -8.99
C VAL A 101 -1.56 6.68 -9.27
N ILE A 102 -0.23 6.65 -9.09
CA ILE A 102 0.59 5.46 -9.33
C ILE A 102 0.17 4.34 -8.36
N MET A 103 -0.08 4.68 -7.09
CA MET A 103 -0.54 3.72 -6.09
C MET A 103 -1.96 3.22 -6.41
N GLN A 104 -2.85 4.09 -6.91
CA GLN A 104 -4.17 3.68 -7.37
C GLN A 104 -4.08 2.71 -8.56
N GLU A 105 -3.21 2.97 -9.53
CA GLU A 105 -2.94 2.06 -10.65
C GLU A 105 -2.35 0.72 -10.16
N LEU A 106 -1.50 0.76 -9.13
CA LEU A 106 -0.91 -0.44 -8.54
C LEU A 106 -1.98 -1.34 -7.93
N LEU A 107 -2.96 -0.78 -7.23
CA LEU A 107 -4.09 -1.54 -6.68
C LEU A 107 -5.02 -2.08 -7.77
N VAL A 108 -5.26 -1.33 -8.85
CA VAL A 108 -6.04 -1.84 -9.99
C VAL A 108 -5.33 -3.04 -10.64
N TRP A 109 -4.00 -2.96 -10.74
CA TRP A 109 -3.19 -4.04 -11.29
C TRP A 109 -3.16 -5.28 -10.39
N GLU A 110 -3.12 -5.10 -9.07
CA GLU A 110 -3.30 -6.18 -8.10
C GLU A 110 -4.60 -6.95 -8.34
N LEU A 111 -5.71 -6.21 -8.47
CA LEU A 111 -7.04 -6.77 -8.69
C LEU A 111 -7.19 -7.44 -10.07
N SER A 112 -6.30 -7.13 -11.03
CA SER A 112 -6.31 -7.80 -12.33
C SER A 112 -5.75 -9.23 -12.27
N GLY A 113 -5.15 -9.65 -11.15
CA GLY A 113 -4.61 -11.00 -10.96
C GLY A 113 -3.37 -11.31 -11.82
N HIS A 114 -2.61 -10.28 -12.20
CA HIS A 114 -1.43 -10.48 -13.06
C HIS A 114 -0.30 -11.21 -12.32
N SER A 115 0.29 -12.24 -12.93
CA SER A 115 1.25 -13.13 -12.25
C SER A 115 2.50 -12.43 -11.73
N SER A 116 3.00 -11.40 -12.41
CA SER A 116 4.18 -10.64 -11.97
C SER A 116 3.91 -9.71 -10.77
N PHE A 117 2.68 -9.64 -10.27
CA PHE A 117 2.36 -8.97 -9.01
C PHE A 117 2.73 -9.83 -7.80
N LYS A 118 2.94 -11.14 -8.00
CA LYS A 118 3.15 -12.10 -6.90
C LYS A 118 4.24 -11.68 -5.92
N GLY A 119 5.39 -11.23 -6.41
CA GLY A 119 6.48 -10.78 -5.54
C GLY A 119 6.10 -9.57 -4.67
N ILE A 120 5.27 -8.67 -5.17
CA ILE A 120 4.79 -7.50 -4.41
C ILE A 120 3.84 -7.96 -3.30
N ILE A 121 2.90 -8.87 -3.60
CA ILE A 121 2.02 -9.46 -2.56
C ILE A 121 2.84 -10.18 -1.50
N GLU A 122 3.80 -11.01 -1.89
CA GLU A 122 4.65 -11.73 -0.95
C GLU A 122 5.43 -10.77 -0.03
N GLU A 123 5.92 -9.65 -0.56
CA GLU A 123 6.60 -8.63 0.25
C GLU A 123 5.63 -7.87 1.18
N ARG A 124 4.45 -7.52 0.68
CA ARG A 124 3.38 -6.87 1.48
C ARG A 124 2.92 -7.76 2.62
N GLU A 125 2.69 -9.04 2.35
CA GLU A 125 2.31 -10.01 3.39
C GLU A 125 3.42 -10.15 4.42
N ARG A 126 4.68 -10.26 3.99
CA ARG A 126 5.84 -10.37 4.89
C ARG A 126 5.97 -9.17 5.84
N ILE A 127 5.78 -7.94 5.35
CA ILE A 127 5.91 -6.73 6.17
C ILE A 127 4.62 -6.48 6.97
N GLY A 128 3.46 -6.65 6.36
CA GLY A 128 2.15 -6.48 7.00
C GLY A 128 1.95 -7.45 8.15
N TYR A 129 2.32 -8.72 7.99
CA TYR A 129 2.27 -9.72 9.05
C TYR A 129 3.15 -9.32 10.24
N LYS A 130 4.36 -8.81 10.01
CA LYS A 130 5.23 -8.30 11.09
C LYS A 130 4.64 -7.10 11.82
N LEU A 131 4.04 -6.17 11.09
CA LEU A 131 3.34 -5.03 11.68
C LEU A 131 2.21 -5.53 12.58
N GLN A 132 1.44 -6.50 12.10
CA GLN A 132 0.35 -7.11 12.85
C GLN A 132 0.84 -7.84 14.10
N GLU A 133 1.95 -8.58 14.03
CA GLU A 133 2.56 -9.23 15.21
C GLU A 133 2.99 -8.22 16.27
N GLU A 134 3.53 -7.06 15.87
CA GLU A 134 3.87 -5.99 16.81
C GLU A 134 2.62 -5.34 17.42
N LEU A 135 1.57 -5.11 16.63
CA LEU A 135 0.28 -4.58 17.12
C LEU A 135 -0.39 -5.54 18.11
N ASN A 136 -0.42 -6.83 17.80
CA ASN A 136 -1.06 -7.87 18.62
C ASN A 136 -0.39 -8.08 19.99
N LYS A 137 0.77 -7.47 20.26
CA LYS A 137 1.35 -7.43 21.61
C LYS A 137 0.59 -6.50 22.56
N PHE A 138 -0.11 -5.52 22.02
CA PHE A 138 -0.86 -4.50 22.76
C PHE A 138 -2.38 -4.66 22.65
N LEU A 139 -2.83 -5.55 21.76
CA LEU A 139 -4.23 -5.86 21.55
C LEU A 139 -4.61 -7.13 22.31
N ASP A 140 -5.88 -7.21 22.70
CA ASP A 140 -6.41 -8.42 23.30
C ASP A 140 -6.41 -9.59 22.31
N ARG A 141 -6.09 -10.78 22.81
CA ARG A 141 -5.87 -11.99 21.98
C ARG A 141 -7.17 -12.72 21.63
N ASP A 142 -8.28 -12.40 22.31
CA ASP A 142 -9.56 -13.08 22.10
C ASP A 142 -10.36 -12.49 20.92
N SER A 143 -9.86 -11.41 20.32
CA SER A 143 -10.48 -10.70 19.18
C SER A 143 -9.69 -10.86 17.89
N ASP A 144 -10.38 -11.02 16.76
CA ASP A 144 -9.76 -11.09 15.43
C ASP A 144 -9.42 -9.67 14.91
N ASN A 145 -8.38 -9.10 15.52
CA ASN A 145 -7.85 -7.78 15.16
C ASN A 145 -7.35 -7.73 13.71
N ASN A 146 -6.76 -8.84 13.25
CA ASN A 146 -6.23 -8.97 11.90
C ASN A 146 -7.35 -8.80 10.86
N MET A 147 -8.47 -9.51 11.06
CA MET A 147 -9.65 -9.39 10.19
C MET A 147 -10.23 -7.98 10.21
N SER A 148 -10.33 -7.38 11.40
CA SER A 148 -10.88 -6.03 11.57
C SER A 148 -10.04 -4.98 10.82
N ILE A 149 -8.72 -5.06 10.94
CA ILE A 149 -7.78 -4.21 10.20
C ILE A 149 -7.88 -4.45 8.70
N ALA A 150 -7.92 -5.71 8.25
CA ALA A 150 -8.05 -6.05 6.84
C ALA A 150 -9.33 -5.48 6.20
N ILE A 151 -10.46 -5.49 6.93
CA ILE A 151 -11.72 -4.89 6.48
C ILE A 151 -11.57 -3.37 6.30
N ILE A 152 -10.94 -2.67 7.24
CA ILE A 152 -10.73 -1.22 7.14
C ILE A 152 -9.82 -0.87 5.96
N ILE A 153 -8.70 -1.58 5.80
CA ILE A 153 -7.79 -1.42 4.65
C ILE A 153 -8.56 -1.58 3.34
N SER A 154 -9.36 -2.63 3.24
CA SER A 154 -10.14 -2.95 2.04
C SER A 154 -11.19 -1.89 1.74
N ALA A 155 -11.87 -1.38 2.78
CA ALA A 155 -12.86 -0.30 2.63
C ALA A 155 -12.21 0.99 2.11
N ILE A 156 -11.05 1.37 2.67
CA ILE A 156 -10.28 2.53 2.21
C ILE A 156 -9.91 2.37 0.73
N ASN A 157 -9.26 1.25 0.38
CA ASN A 157 -8.81 0.97 -0.97
C ASN A 157 -9.97 1.01 -1.96
N TYR A 158 -11.05 0.31 -1.66
CA TYR A 158 -12.20 0.23 -2.54
C TYR A 158 -12.86 1.59 -2.76
N ILE A 159 -13.12 2.36 -1.69
CA ILE A 159 -13.78 3.67 -1.82
C ILE A 159 -12.92 4.63 -2.63
N VAL A 160 -11.61 4.69 -2.37
CA VAL A 160 -10.71 5.55 -3.14
C VAL A 160 -10.72 5.15 -4.62
N LEU A 161 -10.57 3.86 -4.94
CA LEU A 161 -10.58 3.39 -6.33
C LEU A 161 -11.93 3.60 -7.03
N PHE A 162 -13.02 3.29 -6.34
CA PHE A 162 -14.38 3.42 -6.87
C PHE A 162 -14.70 4.88 -7.22
N THR A 163 -14.30 5.81 -6.34
CA THR A 163 -14.56 7.24 -6.51
C THR A 163 -13.76 7.91 -7.62
N ARG A 164 -12.73 7.23 -8.16
CA ARG A 164 -12.07 7.64 -9.42
C ARG A 164 -13.02 7.63 -10.61
N GLN A 165 -13.97 6.68 -10.63
CA GLN A 165 -14.92 6.50 -11.73
C GLN A 165 -16.32 7.02 -11.38
N TYR A 166 -16.73 6.86 -10.12
CA TYR A 166 -18.08 7.18 -9.67
C TYR A 166 -18.05 7.99 -8.37
N HIS A 167 -18.42 9.26 -8.44
CA HIS A 167 -18.42 10.15 -7.28
C HIS A 167 -19.44 9.80 -6.17
N LYS A 168 -20.37 8.85 -6.40
CA LYS A 168 -21.48 8.57 -5.47
C LYS A 168 -21.57 7.11 -5.09
N ILE A 169 -21.65 6.83 -3.79
CA ILE A 169 -21.88 5.50 -3.23
C ILE A 169 -22.74 5.62 -1.97
N ASN A 170 -23.76 4.78 -1.86
CA ASN A 170 -24.68 4.75 -0.70
C ASN A 170 -25.26 6.14 -0.33
N GLY A 171 -25.54 6.98 -1.33
CA GLY A 171 -26.05 8.35 -1.13
C GLY A 171 -25.01 9.38 -0.68
N ILE A 172 -23.73 9.01 -0.56
CA ILE A 172 -22.62 9.90 -0.22
C ILE A 172 -21.95 10.38 -1.51
N ASP A 173 -21.73 11.68 -1.65
CA ASP A 173 -21.06 12.30 -2.79
C ASP A 173 -19.63 12.71 -2.44
N PHE A 174 -18.67 11.94 -2.94
CA PHE A 174 -17.23 12.10 -2.73
C PHE A 174 -16.58 13.15 -3.64
N SER A 175 -17.35 13.84 -4.49
CA SER A 175 -16.89 15.10 -5.09
C SER A 175 -16.83 16.24 -4.07
N ASN A 176 -17.50 16.09 -2.92
CA ASN A 176 -17.45 17.05 -1.81
C ASN A 176 -16.35 16.70 -0.80
N PRO A 177 -15.49 17.65 -0.41
CA PRO A 177 -14.45 17.44 0.60
C PRO A 177 -14.99 16.89 1.94
N GLU A 178 -16.17 17.35 2.36
CA GLU A 178 -16.83 16.92 3.60
C GLU A 178 -17.10 15.41 3.66
N ALA A 179 -17.27 14.74 2.50
CA ALA A 179 -17.44 13.29 2.47
C ALA A 179 -16.18 12.56 2.93
N TRP A 180 -15.00 13.10 2.61
CA TRP A 180 -13.71 12.55 3.04
C TRP A 180 -13.47 12.76 4.53
N GLU A 181 -13.77 13.95 5.05
CA GLU A 181 -13.69 14.24 6.49
C GLU A 181 -14.62 13.32 7.31
N ARG A 182 -15.83 13.07 6.80
CA ARG A 182 -16.77 12.12 7.40
C ARG A 182 -16.24 10.68 7.37
N MET A 183 -15.57 10.29 6.30
CA MET A 183 -14.93 8.97 6.19
C MET A 183 -13.78 8.82 7.19
N GLU A 184 -12.91 9.82 7.32
CA GLU A 184 -11.82 9.88 8.30
C GLU A 184 -12.35 9.73 9.74
N ALA A 185 -13.38 10.50 10.08
CA ALA A 185 -14.03 10.42 11.39
C ALA A 185 -14.65 9.03 11.64
N MET A 186 -15.22 8.39 10.62
CA MET A 186 -15.81 7.06 10.77
C MET A 186 -14.75 5.97 10.94
N ILE A 187 -13.65 6.03 10.19
CA ILE A 187 -12.51 5.12 10.37
C ILE A 187 -11.98 5.24 11.79
N SER A 188 -11.79 6.47 12.30
CA SER A 188 -11.35 6.71 13.69
C SER A 188 -12.29 6.06 14.71
N LYS A 189 -13.62 6.18 14.50
CA LYS A 189 -14.63 5.52 15.35
C LYS A 189 -14.59 4.00 15.25
N TYR A 190 -14.34 3.42 14.08
CA TYR A 190 -14.19 1.97 13.95
C TYR A 190 -12.95 1.47 14.68
N VAL A 191 -11.84 2.21 14.63
CA VAL A 191 -10.65 1.88 15.43
C VAL A 191 -10.96 1.95 16.92
N ASP A 192 -11.65 3.00 17.39
CA ASP A 192 -12.10 3.06 18.79
C ASP A 192 -12.97 1.85 19.16
N PHE A 193 -13.94 1.51 18.32
CA PHE A 193 -14.84 0.38 18.55
C PHE A 193 -14.08 -0.95 18.66
N ILE A 194 -13.10 -1.20 17.79
CA ILE A 194 -12.26 -2.41 17.83
C ILE A 194 -11.49 -2.45 19.15
N PHE A 195 -10.79 -1.38 19.50
CA PHE A 195 -9.95 -1.35 20.68
C PHE A 195 -10.73 -1.34 22.00
N ASP A 196 -11.91 -0.73 22.04
CA ASP A 196 -12.68 -0.56 23.26
C ASP A 196 -13.56 -1.80 23.57
N ASN A 197 -14.09 -2.51 22.56
CA ASN A 197 -14.87 -3.76 22.76
C ASN A 197 -14.04 -5.02 22.97
N ASN A 198 -12.74 -4.94 22.75
CA ASN A 198 -11.78 -6.00 23.06
C ASN A 198 -11.37 -6.01 24.55
N ASN A 199 -12.14 -5.33 25.42
CA ASN A 199 -11.99 -5.31 26.88
C ASN A 199 -13.20 -5.91 27.62
N LEU A 200 -14.07 -6.66 26.93
CA LEU A 200 -15.28 -7.29 27.50
C LEU A 200 -15.12 -8.79 27.70
#